data_AF-A0A942A1A5-F1
#
_entry.id   AF-A0A942A1A5-F1
#
_cell.length_a   1.000
_cell.length_b   1.000
_cell.length_c   1.000
_cell.angle_alpha   90.00
_cell.angle_beta   90.00
_cell.angle_gamma   90.00
#
_symmetry.space_group_name_H-M   'P 1'
#
loop_
_entity.id
_entity.type
_entity.pdbx_description
1 polymer ?
#
loop_
_entity_poly.entity_id
_entity_poly.type
_entity_poly.pdbx_seq_one_letter_code
_entity_poly.pdbx_strand_id
1 'polypeptide(L)'
;MTENTSVKEVRHPMLDPIRAMRLKKGKIVTAEEAVDIIRDGDTVVTAGFIGAGFAEGVAIQLEERFLKTGTPRNLTLVYPAGQGDGKTKGLNHFAHEGLVGRVICGHTGLTPRLGELIHANKIFGYNIPMGALVQLFRDIAAGKPGNLTHVGLGTFIDPRIDGGKLNELTKSKGEDLITLVNINGKDYLFYKAFPIHVALLRGTTADPDGNITMEKEALTLDGLSMAMAARNSNGFVIVQVERIAERGTLNPRQVKIPGILVDCVVVAKPEHHWQTFGEPYSPAFSGEIRMLMQSISPMEMSPRKIVVRRAAFELKPNSIVNLGIGMPEGVSAVAN
;
A
#
# COMPACT_ATOMS: atom_id res chain seq x y z
N MET A 1 -44.98 9.36 -4.77
CA MET A 1 -44.13 9.71 -3.62
C MET A 1 -42.70 9.64 -4.10
N THR A 2 -42.12 10.79 -4.43
CA THR A 2 -40.77 10.92 -4.97
C THR A 2 -39.79 10.97 -3.82
N GLU A 3 -38.95 9.93 -3.71
CA GLU A 3 -37.88 9.85 -2.72
C GLU A 3 -36.84 10.95 -2.96
N ASN A 4 -36.56 11.65 -1.87
CA ASN A 4 -35.67 12.78 -1.77
C ASN A 4 -34.22 12.26 -1.82
N THR A 5 -33.60 12.28 -3.00
CA THR A 5 -32.16 12.04 -3.14
C THR A 5 -31.41 13.14 -2.41
N SER A 6 -30.75 12.81 -1.29
CA SER A 6 -29.91 13.78 -0.58
C SER A 6 -28.81 14.26 -1.53
N VAL A 7 -28.91 15.51 -1.97
CA VAL A 7 -27.86 16.19 -2.71
C VAL A 7 -26.60 16.15 -1.84
N LYS A 8 -25.56 15.42 -2.29
CA LYS A 8 -24.23 15.49 -1.68
C LYS A 8 -23.84 16.95 -1.59
N GLU A 9 -23.60 17.44 -0.38
CA GLU A 9 -23.19 18.81 -0.11
C GLU A 9 -21.87 19.07 -0.85
N VAL A 10 -21.93 19.75 -2.00
CA VAL A 10 -20.74 20.13 -2.77
C VAL A 10 -20.05 21.26 -1.99
N ARG A 11 -19.15 20.90 -1.07
CA ARG A 11 -18.33 21.88 -0.38
C ARG A 11 -17.41 22.56 -1.40
N HIS A 12 -17.53 23.88 -1.49
CA HIS A 12 -16.74 24.71 -2.38
C HIS A 12 -15.25 24.40 -2.21
N PRO A 13 -14.45 24.24 -3.28
CA PRO A 13 -13.05 23.82 -3.17
C PRO A 13 -12.18 24.75 -2.31
N MET A 14 -12.52 26.02 -2.14
CA MET A 14 -11.80 26.93 -1.23
C MET A 14 -12.19 26.81 0.25
N LEU A 15 -13.31 26.15 0.56
CA LEU A 15 -13.77 25.91 1.93
C LEU A 15 -13.26 24.59 2.49
N ASP A 16 -12.43 23.86 1.73
CA ASP A 16 -11.73 22.71 2.27
C ASP A 16 -10.68 23.19 3.29
N PRO A 17 -10.77 22.78 4.56
CA PRO A 17 -9.84 23.20 5.62
C PRO A 17 -8.37 22.99 5.24
N ILE A 18 -8.06 22.01 4.40
CA ILE A 18 -6.71 21.66 3.98
C ILE A 18 -6.22 22.58 2.87
N ARG A 19 -7.09 22.97 1.93
CA ARG A 19 -6.71 24.00 0.94
C ARG A 19 -6.50 25.35 1.61
N ALA A 20 -7.32 25.68 2.61
CA ALA A 20 -7.12 26.85 3.45
C ALA A 20 -5.84 26.74 4.31
N MET A 21 -5.55 25.56 4.87
CA MET A 21 -4.32 25.27 5.61
C MET A 21 -3.09 25.39 4.69
N ARG A 22 -3.14 24.85 3.47
CA ARG A 22 -2.06 24.91 2.47
C ARG A 22 -1.75 26.35 2.08
N LEU A 23 -2.78 27.18 1.91
CA LEU A 23 -2.64 28.60 1.63
C LEU A 23 -2.01 29.38 2.81
N LYS A 24 -2.15 28.88 4.05
CA LYS A 24 -1.62 29.52 5.27
C LYS A 24 -0.26 28.98 5.75
N LYS A 25 -0.02 27.67 5.65
CA LYS A 25 1.11 26.95 6.28
C LYS A 25 2.02 26.21 5.29
N GLY A 26 1.65 26.12 4.02
CA GLY A 26 2.36 25.26 3.06
C GLY A 26 1.98 23.78 3.23
N LYS A 27 2.83 22.87 2.73
CA LYS A 27 2.56 21.42 2.73
C LYS A 27 3.17 20.66 3.89
N ILE A 28 4.13 21.25 4.59
CA ILE A 28 4.83 20.61 5.71
C ILE A 28 3.97 20.78 6.96
N VAL A 29 3.52 19.67 7.53
CA VAL A 29 2.54 19.63 8.63
C VAL A 29 2.93 18.58 9.66
N THR A 30 2.34 18.65 10.86
CA THR A 30 2.52 17.56 11.83
C THR A 30 1.76 16.31 11.40
N ALA A 31 2.11 15.15 11.97
CA ALA A 31 1.34 13.93 11.72
C ALA A 31 -0.12 14.08 12.18
N GLU A 32 -0.36 14.76 13.31
CA GLU A 32 -1.70 15.02 13.86
C GLU A 32 -2.55 15.82 12.87
N GLU A 33 -2.02 16.94 12.37
CA GLU A 33 -2.69 17.76 11.36
C GLU A 33 -2.93 16.99 10.06
N ALA A 34 -2.00 16.11 9.67
CA ALA A 34 -2.14 15.30 8.45
C ALA A 34 -3.26 14.26 8.57
N VAL A 35 -3.38 13.56 9.70
CA VAL A 35 -4.41 12.52 9.87
C VAL A 35 -5.79 13.07 10.17
N ASP A 36 -5.91 14.32 10.63
CA ASP A 36 -7.19 14.98 10.92
C ASP A 36 -8.12 15.08 9.70
N ILE A 37 -7.55 15.03 8.51
CA ILE A 37 -8.27 15.12 7.24
C ILE A 37 -9.06 13.86 6.92
N ILE A 38 -8.66 12.73 7.51
CA ILE A 38 -9.22 11.40 7.24
C ILE A 38 -10.59 11.34 7.93
N ARG A 39 -11.62 11.06 7.15
CA ARG A 39 -13.03 11.08 7.56
C ARG A 39 -13.59 9.66 7.64
N ASP A 40 -14.73 9.54 8.32
CA ASP A 40 -15.48 8.29 8.36
C ASP A 40 -15.83 7.81 6.94
N GLY A 41 -15.64 6.52 6.70
CA GLY A 41 -15.94 5.90 5.40
C GLY A 41 -14.90 6.14 4.31
N ASP A 42 -13.82 6.90 4.57
CA ASP A 42 -12.79 7.14 3.56
C ASP A 42 -12.13 5.83 3.10
N THR A 43 -11.70 5.85 1.84
CA THR A 43 -10.88 4.79 1.24
C THR A 43 -9.43 5.21 1.34
N VAL A 44 -8.68 4.50 2.17
CA VAL A 44 -7.28 4.77 2.50
C VAL A 44 -6.41 3.73 1.84
N VAL A 45 -5.50 4.17 0.96
CA VAL A 45 -4.46 3.31 0.38
C VAL A 45 -3.15 3.51 1.11
N THR A 46 -2.39 2.43 1.30
CA THR A 46 -1.05 2.48 1.87
C THR A 46 -0.03 1.84 0.93
N ALA A 47 1.09 2.51 0.73
CA ALA A 47 2.26 1.89 0.10
C ALA A 47 3.08 1.14 1.16
N GLY A 48 3.68 0.03 0.76
CA GLY A 48 4.57 -0.76 1.61
C GLY A 48 4.72 -2.19 1.12
N PHE A 49 5.82 -2.82 1.50
CA PHE A 49 6.08 -4.26 1.30
C PHE A 49 6.85 -4.81 2.50
N ILE A 50 6.22 -5.68 3.29
CA ILE A 50 6.72 -6.16 4.58
C ILE A 50 6.97 -4.97 5.52
N GLY A 51 8.23 -4.60 5.76
CA GLY A 51 8.60 -3.45 6.58
C GLY A 51 9.15 -2.26 5.79
N ALA A 52 9.23 -2.36 4.46
CA ALA A 52 9.78 -1.31 3.60
C ALA A 52 8.68 -0.39 3.07
N GLY A 53 8.95 0.91 2.98
CA GLY A 53 8.08 1.88 2.28
C GLY A 53 6.77 2.22 2.98
N PHE A 54 6.53 1.74 4.20
CA PHE A 54 5.33 2.06 4.99
C PHE A 54 5.48 3.36 5.78
N ALA A 55 4.43 4.19 5.81
CA ALA A 55 4.36 5.46 6.53
C ALA A 55 4.02 5.25 8.02
N GLU A 56 4.91 4.56 8.75
CA GLU A 56 4.67 4.08 10.12
C GLU A 56 4.22 5.20 11.09
N GLY A 57 4.90 6.34 11.12
CA GLY A 57 4.58 7.43 12.03
C GLY A 57 3.19 8.04 11.77
N VAL A 58 2.76 8.10 10.52
CA VAL A 58 1.41 8.56 10.15
C VAL A 58 0.36 7.52 10.58
N ALA A 59 0.64 6.23 10.41
CA ALA A 59 -0.25 5.16 10.85
C ALA A 59 -0.42 5.12 12.39
N ILE A 60 0.68 5.26 13.13
CA ILE A 60 0.67 5.40 14.60
C ILE A 60 -0.22 6.58 15.01
N GLN A 61 -0.04 7.74 14.37
CA GLN A 61 -0.81 8.92 14.73
C GLN A 61 -2.31 8.76 14.46
N LEU A 62 -2.68 8.08 13.37
CA LEU A 62 -4.08 7.77 13.05
C LEU A 62 -4.68 6.81 14.08
N GLU A 63 -3.93 5.79 14.52
CA GLU A 63 -4.34 4.88 15.59
C GLU A 63 -4.57 5.66 16.90
N GLU A 64 -3.63 6.50 17.32
CA GLU A 64 -3.75 7.34 18.52
C GLU A 64 -4.98 8.24 18.46
N ARG A 65 -5.23 8.89 17.31
CA ARG A 65 -6.43 9.72 17.10
C ARG A 65 -7.70 8.90 17.28
N PHE A 66 -7.77 7.70 16.69
CA PHE A 66 -8.93 6.82 16.84
C PHE A 66 -9.13 6.38 18.28
N LEU A 67 -8.07 5.97 18.99
CA LEU A 67 -8.16 5.56 20.39
C LEU A 67 -8.61 6.69 21.31
N LYS A 68 -8.20 7.94 21.03
CA LYS A 68 -8.55 9.12 21.82
C LYS A 68 -9.96 9.63 21.54
N THR A 69 -10.41 9.57 20.28
CA THR A 69 -11.63 10.28 19.84
C THR A 69 -12.76 9.35 19.39
N GLY A 70 -12.44 8.08 19.10
CA GLY A 70 -13.35 7.13 18.46
C GLY A 70 -13.57 7.37 16.97
N THR A 71 -12.81 8.28 16.33
CA THR A 71 -12.90 8.64 14.91
C THR A 71 -11.50 8.73 14.26
N PRO A 72 -11.35 8.46 12.95
CA PRO A 72 -12.40 8.13 11.99
C PRO A 72 -12.91 6.69 12.12
N ARG A 73 -14.07 6.41 11.53
CA ARG A 73 -14.72 5.09 11.55
C ARG A 73 -14.96 4.51 10.18
N ASN A 74 -15.05 3.19 10.12
CA ASN A 74 -15.47 2.41 8.95
C ASN A 74 -14.65 2.70 7.68
N LEU A 75 -13.34 2.88 7.83
CA LEU A 75 -12.44 3.06 6.70
C LEU A 75 -12.45 1.83 5.78
N THR A 76 -12.29 2.07 4.48
CA THR A 76 -11.90 1.04 3.51
C THR A 76 -10.39 1.08 3.35
N LEU A 77 -9.68 0.11 3.93
CA LEU A 77 -8.22 0.00 3.88
C LEU A 77 -7.80 -0.85 2.68
N VAL A 78 -6.92 -0.30 1.84
CA VAL A 78 -6.51 -0.93 0.58
C VAL A 78 -4.99 -1.01 0.46
N TYR A 79 -4.44 -2.21 0.25
CA TYR A 79 -2.99 -2.41 0.17
C TYR A 79 -2.59 -3.63 -0.68
N PRO A 80 -1.66 -3.50 -1.65
CA PRO A 80 -1.25 -4.64 -2.49
C PRO A 80 -0.46 -5.71 -1.76
N ALA A 81 0.61 -5.35 -1.06
CA ALA A 81 1.45 -6.29 -0.35
C ALA A 81 1.18 -6.23 1.15
N GLY A 82 1.42 -7.32 1.88
CA GLY A 82 1.31 -7.30 3.34
C GLY A 82 2.36 -6.37 3.94
N GLN A 83 1.94 -5.44 4.81
CA GLN A 83 2.79 -4.42 5.42
C GLN A 83 2.68 -4.59 6.95
N GLY A 84 3.70 -5.18 7.56
CA GLY A 84 3.66 -5.58 8.96
C GLY A 84 4.88 -6.40 9.36
N ASP A 85 5.11 -6.46 10.66
CA ASP A 85 6.14 -7.30 11.31
C ASP A 85 5.59 -8.66 11.77
N GLY A 86 4.34 -8.98 11.41
CA GLY A 86 3.63 -10.15 11.92
C GLY A 86 3.19 -10.03 13.38
N LYS A 87 3.26 -8.83 13.97
CA LYS A 87 2.88 -8.58 15.37
C LYS A 87 2.07 -7.29 15.49
N THR A 88 2.73 -6.14 15.68
CA THR A 88 2.08 -4.88 16.08
C THR A 88 2.33 -3.72 15.14
N LYS A 89 3.34 -3.79 14.27
CA LYS A 89 3.71 -2.68 13.36
C LYS A 89 2.95 -2.72 12.05
N GLY A 90 3.07 -1.66 11.26
CA GLY A 90 2.49 -1.60 9.93
C GLY A 90 0.96 -1.49 9.95
N LEU A 91 0.29 -2.28 9.12
CA LEU A 91 -1.18 -2.27 9.03
C LEU A 91 -1.87 -2.75 10.32
N ASN A 92 -1.14 -3.36 11.27
CA ASN A 92 -1.70 -3.74 12.55
C ASN A 92 -2.17 -2.52 13.40
N HIS A 93 -1.66 -1.31 13.11
CA HIS A 93 -2.16 -0.05 13.69
C HIS A 93 -3.63 0.23 13.33
N PHE A 94 -4.12 -0.32 12.21
CA PHE A 94 -5.50 -0.15 11.75
C PHE A 94 -6.46 -1.19 12.34
N ALA A 95 -5.96 -2.19 13.05
CA ALA A 95 -6.72 -3.35 13.48
C ALA A 95 -7.50 -3.11 14.78
N HIS A 96 -8.42 -2.14 14.73
CA HIS A 96 -9.36 -1.82 15.81
C HIS A 96 -10.79 -1.92 15.30
N GLU A 97 -11.68 -2.53 16.10
CA GLU A 97 -13.10 -2.61 15.78
C GLU A 97 -13.68 -1.18 15.67
N GLY A 98 -14.34 -0.91 14.54
CA GLY A 98 -14.91 0.41 14.22
C GLY A 98 -13.97 1.34 13.46
N LEU A 99 -12.64 1.20 13.52
CA LEU A 99 -11.73 2.02 12.72
C LEU A 99 -11.79 1.61 11.24
N VAL A 100 -11.58 0.33 10.95
CA VAL A 100 -11.70 -0.25 9.61
C VAL A 100 -13.02 -1.00 9.49
N GLY A 101 -13.75 -0.77 8.40
CA GLY A 101 -14.98 -1.50 8.06
C GLY A 101 -14.78 -2.48 6.89
N ARG A 102 -13.79 -2.23 6.04
CA ARG A 102 -13.48 -3.05 4.86
C ARG A 102 -11.97 -3.11 4.61
N VAL A 103 -11.47 -4.29 4.26
CA VAL A 103 -10.10 -4.50 3.76
C VAL A 103 -10.14 -5.05 2.34
N ILE A 104 -9.38 -4.43 1.44
CA ILE A 104 -9.11 -4.94 0.08
C ILE A 104 -7.59 -5.09 -0.07
N CYS A 105 -7.09 -6.32 -0.03
CA CYS A 105 -5.66 -6.55 0.08
C CYS A 105 -5.12 -7.63 -0.86
N GLY A 106 -3.81 -7.64 -1.10
CA GLY A 106 -3.16 -8.78 -1.76
C GLY A 106 -2.62 -9.84 -0.81
N HIS A 107 -2.41 -9.54 0.47
CA HIS A 107 -1.86 -10.50 1.43
C HIS A 107 -2.14 -10.11 2.89
N THR A 108 -2.67 -11.03 3.71
CA THR A 108 -3.00 -10.79 5.13
C THR A 108 -2.00 -11.38 6.13
N GLY A 109 -1.05 -12.21 5.69
CA GLY A 109 -0.22 -13.02 6.60
C GLY A 109 0.75 -12.26 7.51
N LEU A 110 1.00 -10.96 7.27
CA LEU A 110 1.85 -10.12 8.14
C LEU A 110 1.04 -9.19 9.06
N THR A 111 -0.29 -9.32 9.03
CA THR A 111 -1.23 -8.45 9.72
C THR A 111 -2.22 -9.28 10.52
N PRO A 112 -1.76 -10.08 11.51
CA PRO A 112 -2.62 -11.04 12.21
C PRO A 112 -3.82 -10.38 12.87
N ARG A 113 -3.67 -9.17 13.43
CA ARG A 113 -4.78 -8.46 14.07
C ARG A 113 -5.89 -8.08 13.08
N LEU A 114 -5.54 -7.70 11.84
CA LEU A 114 -6.55 -7.50 10.78
C LEU A 114 -7.16 -8.84 10.35
N GLY A 115 -6.35 -9.89 10.27
CA GLY A 115 -6.81 -11.25 9.96
C GLY A 115 -7.86 -11.75 10.96
N GLU A 116 -7.68 -11.48 12.25
CA GLU A 116 -8.64 -11.81 13.31
C GLU A 116 -9.99 -11.12 13.09
N LEU A 117 -10.01 -9.81 12.76
CA LEU A 117 -11.25 -9.08 12.47
C LEU A 117 -11.98 -9.64 11.23
N ILE A 118 -11.23 -10.01 10.19
CA ILE A 118 -11.80 -10.65 8.99
C ILE A 118 -12.38 -12.02 9.37
N HIS A 119 -11.63 -12.87 10.04
CA HIS A 119 -12.08 -14.21 10.42
C HIS A 119 -13.31 -14.17 11.35
N ALA A 120 -13.35 -13.21 12.27
CA ALA A 120 -14.46 -13.00 13.19
C ALA A 120 -15.70 -12.35 12.55
N ASN A 121 -15.73 -12.16 11.22
CA ASN A 121 -16.82 -11.50 10.50
C ASN A 121 -17.14 -10.09 11.04
N LYS A 122 -16.12 -9.37 11.54
CA LYS A 122 -16.27 -8.00 12.07
C LYS A 122 -16.14 -6.94 10.98
N ILE A 123 -15.41 -7.25 9.92
CA ILE A 123 -15.17 -6.36 8.79
C ILE A 123 -15.32 -7.11 7.47
N PHE A 124 -15.60 -6.38 6.39
CA PHE A 124 -15.52 -6.94 5.04
C PHE A 124 -14.06 -7.24 4.68
N GLY A 125 -13.80 -8.38 4.07
CA GLY A 125 -12.46 -8.82 3.70
C GLY A 125 -12.41 -9.35 2.28
N TYR A 126 -11.56 -8.73 1.45
CA TYR A 126 -11.29 -9.14 0.08
C TYR A 126 -9.81 -9.39 -0.11
N ASN A 127 -9.45 -10.53 -0.70
CA ASN A 127 -8.11 -10.79 -1.20
C ASN A 127 -8.11 -10.77 -2.72
N ILE A 128 -7.40 -9.81 -3.29
CA ILE A 128 -7.25 -9.59 -4.73
C ILE A 128 -5.79 -9.85 -5.11
N PRO A 129 -5.46 -10.45 -6.27
CA PRO A 129 -4.07 -10.64 -6.68
C PRO A 129 -3.29 -9.31 -6.65
N MET A 130 -2.15 -9.29 -5.97
CA MET A 130 -1.33 -8.08 -5.76
C MET A 130 -1.09 -7.33 -7.08
N GLY A 131 -0.70 -8.04 -8.14
CA GLY A 131 -0.46 -7.43 -9.46
C GLY A 131 -1.70 -6.78 -10.08
N ALA A 132 -2.89 -7.37 -9.91
CA ALA A 132 -4.15 -6.78 -10.38
C ALA A 132 -4.47 -5.50 -9.60
N LEU A 133 -4.28 -5.50 -8.28
CA LEU A 133 -4.52 -4.32 -7.44
C LEU A 133 -3.54 -3.17 -7.76
N VAL A 134 -2.26 -3.48 -8.02
CA VAL A 134 -1.26 -2.49 -8.47
C VAL A 134 -1.65 -1.87 -9.81
N GLN A 135 -2.06 -2.67 -10.79
CA GLN A 135 -2.52 -2.14 -12.08
C GLN A 135 -3.81 -1.32 -11.92
N LEU A 136 -4.70 -1.72 -11.00
CA LEU A 136 -5.94 -1.00 -10.74
C LEU A 136 -5.69 0.44 -10.28
N PHE A 137 -4.64 0.73 -9.52
CA PHE A 137 -4.28 2.13 -9.20
C PHE A 137 -3.94 2.94 -10.45
N ARG A 138 -3.24 2.35 -11.42
CA ARG A 138 -2.95 3.02 -12.69
C ARG A 138 -4.22 3.24 -13.51
N ASP A 139 -5.14 2.29 -13.48
CA ASP A 139 -6.42 2.40 -14.17
C ASP A 139 -7.34 3.45 -13.51
N ILE A 140 -7.40 3.52 -12.18
CA ILE A 140 -8.08 4.59 -11.42
C ILE A 140 -7.46 5.96 -11.75
N ALA A 141 -6.12 6.06 -11.73
CA ALA A 141 -5.42 7.27 -12.12
C ALA A 141 -5.74 7.70 -13.56
N ALA A 142 -5.97 6.74 -14.47
CA ALA A 142 -6.35 7.01 -15.85
C ALA A 142 -7.86 7.26 -16.04
N GLY A 143 -8.67 7.23 -14.98
CA GLY A 143 -10.13 7.40 -15.06
C GLY A 143 -10.86 6.23 -15.74
N LYS A 144 -10.23 5.05 -15.79
CA LYS A 144 -10.83 3.85 -16.38
C LYS A 144 -11.81 3.19 -15.40
N PRO A 145 -12.79 2.41 -15.90
CA PRO A 145 -13.79 1.76 -15.05
C PRO A 145 -13.24 0.57 -14.24
N GLY A 146 -12.04 0.08 -14.55
CA GLY A 146 -11.44 -1.07 -13.87
C GLY A 146 -10.28 -1.69 -14.66
N ASN A 147 -9.68 -2.74 -14.09
CA ASN A 147 -8.60 -3.51 -14.69
C ASN A 147 -9.13 -4.82 -15.29
N LEU A 148 -8.71 -5.15 -16.50
CA LEU A 148 -9.07 -6.41 -17.17
C LEU A 148 -7.85 -7.34 -17.23
N THR A 149 -7.97 -8.55 -16.69
CA THR A 149 -6.90 -9.55 -16.73
C THR A 149 -7.43 -10.97 -16.60
N HIS A 150 -6.67 -11.96 -17.05
CA HIS A 150 -6.98 -13.38 -16.86
C HIS A 150 -6.50 -13.91 -15.49
N VAL A 151 -5.68 -13.13 -14.77
CA VAL A 151 -5.12 -13.52 -13.46
C VAL A 151 -6.24 -13.71 -12.46
N GLY A 152 -6.36 -14.92 -11.91
CA GLY A 152 -7.39 -15.30 -10.93
C GLY A 152 -8.47 -16.25 -11.47
N LEU A 153 -8.57 -16.45 -12.79
CA LEU A 153 -9.54 -17.39 -13.37
C LEU A 153 -9.36 -18.81 -12.81
N GLY A 154 -10.47 -19.46 -12.48
CA GLY A 154 -10.49 -20.83 -11.93
C GLY A 154 -9.98 -20.96 -10.49
N THR A 155 -9.64 -19.85 -9.83
CA THR A 155 -9.23 -19.81 -8.42
C THR A 155 -10.34 -19.21 -7.55
N PHE A 156 -10.15 -19.14 -6.23
CA PHE A 156 -11.10 -18.45 -5.34
C PHE A 156 -11.34 -16.97 -5.72
N ILE A 157 -10.45 -16.35 -6.51
CA ILE A 157 -10.63 -15.00 -7.05
C ILE A 157 -11.74 -14.92 -8.11
N ASP A 158 -11.99 -16.03 -8.80
CA ASP A 158 -13.03 -16.12 -9.82
C ASP A 158 -14.41 -15.89 -9.17
N PRO A 159 -15.25 -14.96 -9.68
CA PRO A 159 -16.56 -14.67 -9.10
C PRO A 159 -17.53 -15.84 -9.20
N ARG A 160 -17.23 -16.88 -9.99
CA ARG A 160 -17.98 -18.14 -10.01
C ARG A 160 -17.68 -19.04 -8.79
N ILE A 161 -16.64 -18.74 -8.01
CA ILE A 161 -16.22 -19.49 -6.82
C ILE A 161 -16.44 -18.65 -5.56
N ASP A 162 -15.48 -17.78 -5.20
CA ASP A 162 -15.59 -16.90 -4.02
C ASP A 162 -15.52 -15.41 -4.38
N GLY A 163 -15.05 -15.04 -5.59
CA GLY A 163 -14.84 -13.64 -5.97
C GLY A 163 -13.82 -12.91 -5.10
N GLY A 164 -12.87 -13.64 -4.49
CA GLY A 164 -11.88 -13.11 -3.56
C GLY A 164 -12.43 -12.73 -2.18
N LYS A 165 -13.68 -13.09 -1.86
CA LYS A 165 -14.34 -12.77 -0.57
C LYS A 165 -13.84 -13.70 0.53
N LEU A 166 -13.32 -13.14 1.63
CA LEU A 166 -12.57 -13.88 2.65
C LEU A 166 -13.40 -14.44 3.82
N ASN A 167 -14.64 -13.99 3.98
CA ASN A 167 -15.48 -14.40 5.12
C ASN A 167 -16.97 -14.40 4.73
N GLU A 168 -17.81 -14.99 5.59
CA GLU A 168 -19.26 -15.10 5.36
C GLU A 168 -19.96 -13.74 5.34
N LEU A 169 -19.52 -12.78 6.13
CA LEU A 169 -20.03 -11.40 6.08
C LEU A 169 -19.88 -10.81 4.68
N THR A 170 -18.71 -10.97 4.07
CA THR A 170 -18.41 -10.44 2.72
C THR A 170 -19.15 -11.23 1.65
N LYS A 171 -19.23 -12.56 1.78
CA LYS A 171 -19.99 -13.40 0.84
C LYS A 171 -21.48 -13.06 0.83
N SER A 172 -22.06 -12.81 2.00
CA SER A 172 -23.50 -12.56 2.15
C SER A 172 -23.92 -11.10 1.93
N LYS A 173 -23.08 -10.12 2.29
CA LYS A 173 -23.44 -8.69 2.28
C LYS A 173 -22.48 -7.78 1.52
N GLY A 174 -21.30 -8.28 1.15
CA GLY A 174 -20.28 -7.50 0.46
C GLY A 174 -20.55 -7.42 -1.04
N GLU A 175 -20.25 -6.27 -1.64
CA GLU A 175 -20.35 -6.09 -3.08
C GLU A 175 -19.39 -6.99 -3.87
N ASP A 176 -19.72 -7.24 -5.14
CA ASP A 176 -18.84 -7.92 -6.08
C ASP A 176 -17.84 -6.94 -6.68
N LEU A 177 -16.58 -7.05 -6.25
CA LEU A 177 -15.47 -6.24 -6.78
C LEU A 177 -14.92 -6.76 -8.11
N ILE A 178 -15.23 -8.01 -8.45
CA ILE A 178 -14.71 -8.74 -9.60
C ILE A 178 -15.88 -9.30 -10.39
N THR A 179 -15.89 -9.08 -11.71
CA THR A 179 -16.91 -9.64 -12.61
C THR A 179 -16.25 -10.37 -13.77
N LEU A 180 -16.92 -11.39 -14.30
CA LEU A 180 -16.48 -12.09 -15.50
C LEU A 180 -16.90 -11.27 -16.74
N VAL A 181 -15.99 -11.13 -17.70
CA VAL A 181 -16.25 -10.48 -19.00
C VAL A 181 -15.74 -11.40 -20.10
N ASN A 182 -16.56 -11.68 -21.10
CA ASN A 182 -16.13 -12.41 -22.29
C ASN A 182 -15.72 -11.43 -23.40
N ILE A 183 -14.51 -11.59 -23.92
CA ILE A 183 -14.00 -10.81 -25.05
C ILE A 183 -13.49 -11.78 -26.11
N ASN A 184 -14.12 -11.76 -27.29
CA ASN A 184 -13.78 -12.61 -28.42
C ASN A 184 -13.72 -14.11 -28.06
N GLY A 185 -14.69 -14.58 -27.27
CA GLY A 185 -14.80 -15.98 -26.86
C GLY A 185 -13.83 -16.38 -25.74
N LYS A 186 -13.09 -15.44 -25.15
CA LYS A 186 -12.21 -15.68 -24.01
C LYS A 186 -12.72 -14.97 -22.76
N ASP A 187 -12.76 -15.71 -21.66
CA ASP A 187 -13.11 -15.17 -20.35
C ASP A 187 -11.95 -14.36 -19.77
N TYR A 188 -12.30 -13.24 -19.15
CA TYR A 188 -11.42 -12.37 -18.39
C TYR A 188 -12.10 -11.97 -17.08
N LEU A 189 -11.30 -11.64 -16.08
CA LEU A 189 -11.76 -11.00 -14.86
C LEU A 189 -11.62 -9.49 -14.99
N PHE A 190 -12.69 -8.78 -14.66
CA PHE A 190 -12.74 -7.34 -14.58
C PHE A 190 -12.81 -6.91 -13.12
N TYR A 191 -11.74 -6.29 -12.64
CA TYR A 191 -11.58 -5.75 -11.30
C TYR A 191 -12.06 -4.29 -11.31
N LYS A 192 -13.16 -3.99 -10.62
CA LYS A 192 -13.83 -2.68 -10.67
C LYS A 192 -12.98 -1.59 -10.00
N ALA A 193 -12.88 -0.43 -10.64
CA ALA A 193 -12.28 0.76 -10.04
C ALA A 193 -13.15 1.32 -8.90
N PHE A 194 -12.51 1.98 -7.95
CA PHE A 194 -13.15 2.67 -6.83
C PHE A 194 -12.39 3.96 -6.51
N PRO A 195 -13.04 4.98 -5.92
CA PRO A 195 -12.36 6.22 -5.57
C PRO A 195 -11.38 6.01 -4.42
N ILE A 196 -10.23 6.68 -4.48
CA ILE A 196 -9.25 6.72 -3.39
C ILE A 196 -9.33 8.08 -2.72
N HIS A 197 -9.72 8.10 -1.45
CA HIS A 197 -9.93 9.33 -0.70
C HIS A 197 -8.63 9.82 -0.05
N VAL A 198 -7.78 8.91 0.41
CA VAL A 198 -6.49 9.25 1.05
C VAL A 198 -5.42 8.25 0.64
N ALA A 199 -4.24 8.72 0.26
CA ALA A 199 -3.04 7.91 0.08
C ALA A 199 -2.00 8.23 1.15
N LEU A 200 -1.57 7.20 1.88
CA LEU A 200 -0.49 7.27 2.86
C LEU A 200 0.77 6.67 2.26
N LEU A 201 1.73 7.54 1.95
CA LEU A 201 2.94 7.20 1.21
C LEU A 201 4.18 7.58 1.99
N ARG A 202 5.33 7.10 1.52
CA ARG A 202 6.64 7.37 2.11
C ARG A 202 7.66 7.72 1.04
N GLY A 203 8.59 8.59 1.37
CA GLY A 203 9.86 8.76 0.65
C GLY A 203 10.96 9.19 1.60
N THR A 204 12.13 9.50 1.06
CA THR A 204 13.31 9.84 1.86
C THR A 204 13.39 11.35 2.12
N THR A 205 13.36 12.16 1.06
CA THR A 205 13.50 13.63 1.17
C THR A 205 12.36 14.31 0.44
N ALA A 206 11.80 15.36 1.05
CA ALA A 206 10.88 16.28 0.39
C ALA A 206 11.48 17.69 0.24
N ASP A 207 10.96 18.49 -0.68
CA ASP A 207 11.10 19.95 -0.65
C ASP A 207 9.79 20.63 -0.17
N PRO A 208 9.76 21.95 0.07
CA PRO A 208 8.56 22.65 0.50
C PRO A 208 7.41 22.65 -0.53
N ASP A 209 7.67 22.29 -1.80
CA ASP A 209 6.65 22.10 -2.83
C ASP A 209 6.05 20.69 -2.84
N GLY A 210 6.61 19.79 -2.01
CA GLY A 210 6.18 18.41 -1.86
C GLY A 210 6.77 17.47 -2.91
N ASN A 211 7.80 17.87 -3.65
CA ASN A 211 8.53 16.93 -4.50
C ASN A 211 9.27 15.92 -3.64
N ILE A 212 9.12 14.64 -3.92
CA ILE A 212 9.66 13.55 -3.08
C ILE A 212 10.71 12.75 -3.83
N THR A 213 11.89 12.58 -3.24
CA THR A 213 12.90 11.59 -3.65
C THR A 213 12.90 10.39 -2.71
N MET A 214 13.44 9.27 -3.16
CA MET A 214 13.42 7.98 -2.46
C MET A 214 14.82 7.34 -2.42
N GLU A 215 15.85 8.17 -2.28
CA GLU A 215 17.25 7.76 -2.42
C GLU A 215 17.73 6.78 -1.34
N LYS A 216 17.08 6.74 -0.17
CA LYS A 216 17.37 5.75 0.88
C LYS A 216 16.30 4.66 0.99
N GLU A 217 15.24 4.69 0.20
CA GLU A 217 14.21 3.65 0.27
C GLU A 217 14.73 2.34 -0.32
N ALA A 218 14.42 1.20 0.31
CA ALA A 218 14.76 -0.12 -0.25
C ALA A 218 13.98 -0.42 -1.54
N LEU A 219 12.76 0.13 -1.64
CA LEU A 219 11.85 -0.07 -2.77
C LEU A 219 11.07 1.22 -3.01
N THR A 220 10.81 1.55 -4.28
CA THR A 220 9.97 2.71 -4.66
C THR A 220 8.48 2.38 -4.74
N LEU A 221 8.15 1.09 -4.89
CA LEU A 221 6.79 0.54 -4.86
C LEU A 221 5.83 1.27 -5.83
N ASP A 222 4.55 1.35 -5.47
CA ASP A 222 3.47 1.89 -6.30
C ASP A 222 3.09 3.32 -5.92
N GLY A 223 3.96 4.02 -5.20
CA GLY A 223 3.66 5.32 -4.59
C GLY A 223 3.21 6.39 -5.60
N LEU A 224 3.85 6.46 -6.77
CA LEU A 224 3.44 7.38 -7.83
C LEU A 224 2.03 7.09 -8.33
N SER A 225 1.71 5.82 -8.64
CA SER A 225 0.38 5.44 -9.12
C SER A 225 -0.70 5.66 -8.07
N MET A 226 -0.42 5.38 -6.80
CA MET A 226 -1.35 5.66 -5.70
C MET A 226 -1.60 7.17 -5.54
N ALA A 227 -0.55 8.00 -5.63
CA ALA A 227 -0.68 9.45 -5.55
C ALA A 227 -1.54 10.01 -6.71
N MET A 228 -1.30 9.53 -7.93
CA MET A 228 -2.11 9.92 -9.10
C MET A 228 -3.56 9.46 -8.96
N ALA A 229 -3.79 8.23 -8.48
CA ALA A 229 -5.12 7.66 -8.30
C ALA A 229 -5.94 8.41 -7.24
N ALA A 230 -5.32 8.75 -6.11
CA ALA A 230 -5.92 9.61 -5.09
C ALA A 230 -6.24 10.99 -5.66
N ARG A 231 -5.27 11.65 -6.30
CA ARG A 231 -5.48 12.99 -6.88
C ARG A 231 -6.63 13.02 -7.89
N ASN A 232 -6.70 12.03 -8.78
CA ASN A 232 -7.75 11.94 -9.80
C ASN A 232 -9.09 11.41 -9.27
N SER A 233 -9.10 10.93 -8.02
CA SER A 233 -10.33 10.67 -7.25
C SER A 233 -10.77 11.90 -6.42
N ASN A 234 -10.13 13.06 -6.60
CA ASN A 234 -10.27 14.25 -5.72
C ASN A 234 -9.91 13.99 -4.25
N GLY A 235 -9.08 12.97 -3.99
CA GLY A 235 -8.56 12.63 -2.68
C GLY A 235 -7.28 13.40 -2.32
N PHE A 236 -6.71 13.01 -1.18
CA PHE A 236 -5.53 13.61 -0.57
C PHE A 236 -4.33 12.67 -0.58
N VAL A 237 -3.13 13.25 -0.69
CA VAL A 237 -1.87 12.51 -0.63
C VAL A 237 -1.03 13.02 0.54
N ILE A 238 -0.79 12.14 1.51
CA ILE A 238 0.08 12.38 2.67
C ILE A 238 1.36 11.58 2.46
N VAL A 239 2.51 12.25 2.49
CA VAL A 239 3.82 11.61 2.34
C VAL A 239 4.66 11.81 3.59
N GLN A 240 5.04 10.71 4.22
CA GLN A 240 6.02 10.69 5.29
C GLN A 240 7.45 10.74 4.72
N VAL A 241 8.32 11.58 5.26
CA VAL A 241 9.74 11.70 4.85
C VAL A 241 10.70 11.74 6.03
N GLU A 242 11.98 11.43 5.77
CA GLU A 242 13.06 11.55 6.76
C GLU A 242 13.44 13.01 7.00
N ARG A 243 13.50 13.81 5.93
CA ARG A 243 14.03 15.18 5.97
C ARG A 243 13.45 16.09 4.88
N ILE A 244 13.68 17.39 5.05
CA ILE A 244 13.31 18.44 4.10
C ILE A 244 14.58 19.04 3.50
N ALA A 245 14.62 19.18 2.18
CA ALA A 245 15.62 19.92 1.43
C ALA A 245 15.13 21.33 1.09
N GLU A 246 16.05 22.21 0.70
CA GLU A 246 15.68 23.54 0.21
C GLU A 246 14.94 23.47 -1.13
N ARG A 247 14.03 24.41 -1.35
CA ARG A 247 13.22 24.51 -2.58
C ARG A 247 14.13 24.52 -3.83
N GLY A 248 13.81 23.67 -4.81
CA GLY A 248 14.53 23.62 -6.08
C GLY A 248 15.90 22.96 -6.04
N THR A 249 16.31 22.37 -4.90
CA THR A 249 17.63 21.71 -4.78
C THR A 249 17.59 20.20 -5.03
N LEU A 250 16.40 19.59 -5.03
CA LEU A 250 16.24 18.18 -5.39
C LEU A 250 16.62 17.95 -6.85
N ASN A 251 17.36 16.88 -7.13
CA ASN A 251 17.63 16.47 -8.51
C ASN A 251 16.30 16.07 -9.19
N PRO A 252 15.84 16.78 -10.24
CA PRO A 252 14.54 16.54 -10.83
C PRO A 252 14.38 15.14 -11.43
N ARG A 253 15.49 14.49 -11.83
CA ARG A 253 15.48 13.10 -12.34
C ARG A 253 15.27 12.05 -11.25
N GLN A 254 15.48 12.43 -9.99
CA GLN A 254 15.30 11.56 -8.82
C GLN A 254 13.94 11.74 -8.14
N VAL A 255 13.17 12.77 -8.51
CA VAL A 255 11.81 12.98 -7.98
C VAL A 255 10.92 11.82 -8.43
N LYS A 256 10.42 11.05 -7.46
CA LYS A 256 9.54 9.88 -7.67
C LYS A 256 8.07 10.22 -7.52
N ILE A 257 7.73 11.14 -6.62
CA ILE A 257 6.38 11.68 -6.47
C ILE A 257 6.45 13.20 -6.69
N PRO A 258 5.94 13.71 -7.81
CA PRO A 258 5.90 15.14 -8.07
C PRO A 258 5.03 15.88 -7.04
N GLY A 259 5.50 17.05 -6.61
CA GLY A 259 4.83 17.83 -5.57
C GLY A 259 3.41 18.24 -5.89
N ILE A 260 3.06 18.39 -7.17
CA ILE A 260 1.66 18.67 -7.58
C ILE A 260 0.66 17.60 -7.11
N LEU A 261 1.12 16.36 -6.89
CA LEU A 261 0.29 15.28 -6.38
C LEU A 261 0.17 15.32 -4.86
N VAL A 262 1.13 15.90 -4.14
CA VAL A 262 1.24 15.86 -2.68
C VAL A 262 0.48 17.01 -2.02
N ASP A 263 -0.32 16.69 -1.00
CA ASP A 263 -1.05 17.64 -0.18
C ASP A 263 -0.35 17.90 1.16
N CYS A 264 0.14 16.85 1.81
CA CYS A 264 0.80 16.92 3.11
C CYS A 264 2.15 16.20 3.08
N VAL A 265 3.16 16.83 3.68
CA VAL A 265 4.48 16.26 3.96
C VAL A 265 4.67 16.21 5.46
N VAL A 266 4.94 15.02 5.99
CA VAL A 266 5.16 14.78 7.42
C VAL A 266 6.61 14.34 7.62
N VAL A 267 7.38 15.11 8.39
CA VAL A 267 8.74 14.71 8.79
C VAL A 267 8.62 13.70 9.93
N ALA A 268 9.09 12.49 9.70
CA ALA A 268 9.01 11.41 10.68
C ALA A 268 10.02 11.59 11.81
N LYS A 269 9.68 11.08 12.99
CA LYS A 269 10.69 10.79 14.01
C LYS A 269 11.62 9.68 13.50
N PRO A 270 12.93 9.72 13.80
CA PRO A 270 13.89 8.73 13.30
C PRO A 270 13.47 7.27 13.55
N GLU A 271 12.93 6.96 14.73
CA GLU A 271 12.46 5.64 15.13
C GLU A 271 11.26 5.12 14.32
N HIS A 272 10.54 6.02 13.64
CA HIS A 272 9.39 5.69 12.77
C HIS A 272 9.75 5.74 11.27
N HIS A 273 11.03 5.89 10.94
CA HIS A 273 11.51 6.04 9.56
C HIS A 273 12.63 5.06 9.18
N TRP A 274 12.77 3.94 9.90
CA TRP A 274 13.71 2.89 9.51
C TRP A 274 13.43 2.38 8.09
N GLN A 275 14.47 2.06 7.34
CA GLN A 275 14.38 1.60 5.94
C GLN A 275 13.56 0.30 5.82
N THR A 276 13.69 -0.58 6.81
CA THR A 276 12.76 -1.70 7.05
C THR A 276 12.45 -1.82 8.54
N PHE A 277 11.46 -2.64 8.94
CA PHE A 277 11.21 -2.89 10.36
C PHE A 277 12.35 -3.60 11.12
N GLY A 278 13.31 -4.19 10.42
CA GLY A 278 14.48 -4.86 11.01
C GLY A 278 15.81 -4.13 10.78
N GLU A 279 15.84 -3.08 9.97
CA GLU A 279 17.07 -2.41 9.55
C GLU A 279 16.85 -0.89 9.52
N PRO A 280 17.49 -0.11 10.42
CA PRO A 280 17.40 1.35 10.40
C PRO A 280 17.81 1.93 9.06
N TYR A 281 18.96 1.51 8.53
CA TYR A 281 19.45 1.92 7.23
C TYR A 281 20.59 1.03 6.73
N SER A 282 20.46 0.53 5.50
CA SER A 282 21.50 -0.16 4.77
C SER A 282 21.70 0.50 3.39
N PRO A 283 22.91 0.99 3.06
CA PRO A 283 23.21 1.52 1.72
C PRO A 283 23.18 0.43 0.63
N ALA A 284 23.21 -0.85 1.02
CA ALA A 284 23.06 -1.95 0.07
C ALA A 284 21.59 -2.09 -0.39
N PHE A 285 20.61 -1.79 0.46
CA PHE A 285 19.20 -1.88 0.12
C PHE A 285 18.74 -0.72 -0.78
N SER A 286 19.35 0.46 -0.67
CA SER A 286 19.13 1.60 -1.56
C SER A 286 19.94 1.52 -2.86
N GLY A 287 20.82 0.52 -2.99
CA GLY A 287 21.66 0.33 -4.18
C GLY A 287 22.84 1.31 -4.29
N GLU A 288 23.19 2.01 -3.21
CA GLU A 288 24.36 2.89 -3.15
C GLU A 288 25.66 2.10 -3.15
N ILE A 289 25.66 0.91 -2.55
CA ILE A 289 26.81 -0.01 -2.55
C ILE A 289 26.38 -1.42 -2.95
N ARG A 290 27.35 -2.22 -3.41
CA ARG A 290 27.21 -3.67 -3.54
C ARG A 290 27.96 -4.35 -2.41
N MET A 291 27.28 -5.27 -1.72
CA MET A 291 27.92 -6.10 -0.70
C MET A 291 28.96 -7.03 -1.35
N LEU A 292 30.05 -7.31 -0.62
CA LEU A 292 31.04 -8.29 -1.04
C LEU A 292 30.43 -9.69 -0.93
N MET A 293 30.43 -10.46 -2.02
CA MET A 293 29.88 -11.82 -2.00
C MET A 293 30.60 -12.71 -0.98
N GLN A 294 31.90 -12.49 -0.75
CA GLN A 294 32.67 -13.23 0.25
C GLN A 294 32.24 -12.96 1.69
N SER A 295 31.51 -11.86 1.96
CA SER A 295 31.00 -11.57 3.31
C SER A 295 29.68 -12.30 3.62
N ILE A 296 29.06 -12.97 2.65
CA ILE A 296 27.82 -13.73 2.87
C ILE A 296 28.19 -15.13 3.33
N SER A 297 27.76 -15.50 4.54
CA SER A 297 27.99 -16.84 5.08
C SER A 297 27.29 -17.89 4.21
N PRO A 298 27.98 -18.97 3.79
CA PRO A 298 27.35 -20.05 3.06
C PRO A 298 26.25 -20.71 3.90
N MET A 299 25.17 -21.13 3.24
CA MET A 299 24.10 -21.88 3.90
C MET A 299 24.68 -23.18 4.53
N GLU A 300 24.37 -23.47 5.78
CA GLU A 300 24.79 -24.72 6.44
C GLU A 300 24.09 -25.94 5.82
N MET A 301 24.75 -27.12 5.92
CA MET A 301 24.15 -28.35 5.40
C MET A 301 22.94 -28.76 6.23
N SER A 302 21.79 -28.84 5.56
CA SER A 302 20.49 -29.13 6.18
C SER A 302 19.54 -29.72 5.13
N PRO A 303 18.39 -30.30 5.54
CA PRO A 303 17.35 -30.71 4.59
C PRO A 303 16.93 -29.58 3.64
N ARG A 304 16.84 -28.34 4.14
CA ARG A 304 16.58 -27.15 3.32
C ARG A 304 17.64 -26.98 2.23
N LYS A 305 18.93 -27.05 2.57
CA LYS A 305 20.02 -26.94 1.59
C LYS A 305 19.99 -28.04 0.54
N ILE A 306 19.61 -29.27 0.90
CA ILE A 306 19.48 -30.39 -0.05
C ILE A 306 18.40 -30.08 -1.10
N VAL A 307 17.21 -29.69 -0.64
CA VAL A 307 16.08 -29.33 -1.53
C VAL A 307 16.47 -28.16 -2.43
N VAL A 308 17.08 -27.13 -1.85
CA VAL A 308 17.52 -25.94 -2.58
C VAL A 308 18.59 -26.27 -3.63
N ARG A 309 19.57 -27.13 -3.33
CA ARG A 309 20.55 -27.61 -4.30
C ARG A 309 19.90 -28.31 -5.48
N ARG A 310 18.90 -29.15 -5.22
CA ARG A 310 18.14 -29.80 -6.30
C ARG A 310 17.36 -28.76 -7.11
N ALA A 311 16.70 -27.81 -6.45
CA ALA A 311 15.95 -26.75 -7.13
C ALA A 311 16.86 -25.88 -8.02
N ALA A 312 18.11 -25.63 -7.61
CA ALA A 312 19.09 -24.91 -8.41
C ALA A 312 19.40 -25.60 -9.76
N PHE A 313 19.15 -26.91 -9.91
CA PHE A 313 19.34 -27.62 -11.19
C PHE A 313 18.27 -27.27 -12.23
N GLU A 314 17.16 -26.64 -11.82
CA GLU A 314 16.16 -26.10 -12.75
C GLU A 314 16.61 -24.79 -13.39
N LEU A 315 17.70 -24.17 -12.89
CA LEU A 315 18.24 -22.94 -13.46
C LEU A 315 18.93 -23.23 -14.79
N LYS A 316 18.50 -22.49 -15.83
CA LYS A 316 19.19 -22.43 -17.12
C LYS A 316 20.00 -21.13 -17.20
N PRO A 317 21.17 -21.12 -17.88
CA PRO A 317 21.92 -19.89 -18.12
C PRO A 317 21.03 -18.76 -18.66
N ASN A 318 21.23 -17.54 -18.15
CA ASN A 318 20.49 -16.34 -18.53
C ASN A 318 18.98 -16.35 -18.23
N SER A 319 18.49 -17.27 -17.38
CA SER A 319 17.09 -17.25 -16.95
C SER A 319 16.80 -16.05 -16.05
N ILE A 320 15.64 -15.43 -16.25
CA ILE A 320 15.06 -14.47 -15.30
C ILE A 320 14.16 -15.26 -14.36
N VAL A 321 14.49 -15.23 -13.06
CA VAL A 321 13.79 -16.02 -12.05
C VAL A 321 13.15 -15.12 -10.99
N ASN A 322 12.02 -15.57 -10.46
CA ASN A 322 11.41 -15.02 -9.27
C ASN A 322 11.43 -16.12 -8.20
N LEU A 323 12.09 -15.85 -7.07
CA LEU A 323 12.24 -16.80 -5.97
C LEU A 323 11.36 -16.33 -4.81
N GLY A 324 10.26 -17.04 -4.57
CA GLY A 324 9.36 -16.75 -3.45
C GLY A 324 10.01 -17.03 -2.10
N ILE A 325 9.45 -16.38 -1.06
CA ILE A 325 9.85 -16.58 0.34
C ILE A 325 9.71 -18.07 0.72
N GLY A 326 10.65 -18.58 1.53
CA GLY A 326 10.64 -19.95 2.03
C GLY A 326 11.71 -20.83 1.37
N MET A 327 11.32 -21.98 0.79
CA MET A 327 12.30 -22.85 0.13
C MET A 327 12.99 -22.19 -1.08
N PRO A 328 12.29 -21.50 -1.99
CA PRO A 328 12.90 -20.99 -3.22
C PRO A 328 13.95 -19.88 -3.00
N GLU A 329 13.78 -19.00 -2.02
CA GLU A 329 14.73 -17.92 -1.72
C GLU A 329 16.15 -18.45 -1.43
N GLY A 330 16.27 -19.68 -0.93
CA GLY A 330 17.56 -20.30 -0.65
C GLY A 330 18.38 -20.59 -1.91
N VAL A 331 17.75 -20.66 -3.09
CA VAL A 331 18.41 -21.01 -4.36
C VAL A 331 19.53 -20.03 -4.70
N SER A 332 19.35 -18.74 -4.40
CA SER A 332 20.39 -17.73 -4.63
C SER A 332 21.63 -17.92 -3.76
N ALA A 333 21.51 -18.54 -2.58
CA ALA A 333 22.62 -18.83 -1.68
C ALA A 333 23.38 -20.12 -2.01
N VAL A 334 22.92 -20.85 -3.04
CA VAL A 334 23.57 -22.06 -3.56
C VAL A 334 24.07 -21.88 -5.00
N ALA A 335 23.38 -21.06 -5.79
CA ALA A 335 23.72 -20.81 -7.20
C ALA A 335 24.74 -19.67 -7.40
N ASN A 336 25.16 -19.02 -6.32
CA ASN A 336 26.09 -17.88 -6.29
C ASN A 336 27.56 -18.26 -6.44
#